data_AF-A0A7C7D562-F1
#
_entry.id   AF-A0A7C7D562-F1
#
_cell.length_a   1.000
_cell.length_b   1.000
_cell.length_c   1.000
_cell.angle_alpha   90.00
_cell.angle_beta   90.00
_cell.angle_gamma   90.00
#
_symmetry.space_group_name_H-M   'P 1'
#
loop_
_entity.id
_entity.type
_entity.pdbx_description
1 polymer ?
#
loop_
_entity_poly.entity_id
_entity_poly.type
_entity_poly.pdbx_seq_one_letter_code
_entity_poly.pdbx_strand_id
1 'polypeptide(L)'
;MKPMKRAIHLDFHTMPGIYNFNESWDAKVFADMLKEAKVEYINAFAKCNLGFAYYPTKIGIPYPGMKGDMFGDLLRECHKNDIGVTAYFNVGLDHEQARLHRDWCVLNKDGQAIYGDRTANFFRNMCYNHSGYRNYIMGIMKEVLDNYDVDGLFLDCMGVWPCYGNECLEDMVKQGLDPMNDAHVRAHTEEVLMDFSRDVKKMVGNDKYLYLNGMPYNKVKDLD
;
A
#
# COMPACT_ATOMS: atom_id res chain seq x y z
N MET A 1 20.68 6.45 -3.50
CA MET A 1 19.38 6.76 -4.13
C MET A 1 19.55 7.83 -5.21
N LYS A 2 18.96 7.62 -6.41
CA LYS A 2 18.96 8.61 -7.50
C LYS A 2 18.06 9.80 -7.14
N PRO A 3 18.53 11.06 -7.26
CA PRO A 3 17.68 12.23 -7.00
C PRO A 3 16.40 12.19 -7.84
N MET A 4 15.24 12.27 -7.18
CA MET A 4 13.94 12.28 -7.84
C MET A 4 13.71 13.62 -8.54
N LYS A 5 13.73 13.63 -9.88
CA LYS A 5 13.43 14.79 -10.72
C LYS A 5 12.37 14.40 -11.75
N ARG A 6 11.49 15.34 -12.10
CA ARG A 6 10.41 15.13 -13.08
C ARG A 6 9.67 13.80 -12.86
N ALA A 7 9.12 13.64 -11.66
CA ALA A 7 8.42 12.43 -11.25
C ALA A 7 6.96 12.42 -11.68
N ILE A 8 6.43 11.24 -12.01
CA ILE A 8 5.01 11.02 -12.29
C ILE A 8 4.45 9.97 -11.34
N HIS A 9 3.29 10.25 -10.76
CA HIS A 9 2.47 9.25 -10.10
C HIS A 9 1.43 8.71 -11.09
N LEU A 10 1.47 7.40 -11.36
CA LEU A 10 0.55 6.75 -12.29
C LEU A 10 -0.66 6.22 -11.53
N ASP A 11 -1.74 6.97 -11.46
CA ASP A 11 -2.92 6.58 -10.71
C ASP A 11 -3.88 5.71 -11.54
N PHE A 12 -4.01 4.42 -11.21
CA PHE A 12 -4.99 3.55 -11.86
C PHE A 12 -5.55 2.44 -10.93
N HIS A 13 -6.87 2.27 -10.99
CA HIS A 13 -7.61 1.31 -10.19
C HIS A 13 -8.50 0.48 -11.11
N THR A 14 -8.14 -0.79 -11.29
CA THR A 14 -8.80 -1.66 -12.26
C THR A 14 -9.90 -2.47 -11.57
N MET A 15 -11.16 -2.15 -11.85
CA MET A 15 -12.31 -2.92 -11.35
C MET A 15 -12.26 -4.36 -11.84
N PRO A 16 -12.64 -5.36 -11.01
CA PRO A 16 -12.77 -6.73 -11.48
C PRO A 16 -13.83 -6.79 -12.59
N GLY A 17 -13.55 -7.59 -13.62
CA GLY A 17 -14.43 -7.74 -14.80
C GLY A 17 -13.85 -7.17 -16.10
N ILE A 18 -12.65 -6.57 -16.07
CA ILE A 18 -11.91 -6.26 -17.30
C ILE A 18 -11.15 -7.51 -17.73
N TYR A 19 -11.74 -8.29 -18.64
CA TYR A 19 -11.24 -9.62 -19.06
C TYR A 19 -10.02 -9.59 -19.98
N ASN A 20 -9.82 -8.48 -20.70
CA ASN A 20 -8.68 -8.26 -21.59
C ASN A 20 -7.69 -7.23 -21.03
N PHE A 21 -7.62 -7.14 -19.70
CA PHE A 21 -6.57 -6.38 -19.05
C PHE A 21 -5.21 -6.78 -19.60
N ASN A 22 -4.35 -5.79 -19.81
CA ASN A 22 -3.00 -5.91 -20.37
C ASN A 22 -2.85 -6.69 -21.70
N GLU A 23 -3.92 -6.90 -22.48
CA GLU A 23 -3.87 -7.69 -23.73
C GLU A 23 -2.92 -7.13 -24.79
N SER A 24 -2.84 -5.80 -24.93
CA SER A 24 -1.92 -5.10 -25.85
C SER A 24 -0.90 -4.25 -25.08
N TRP A 25 -0.64 -4.60 -23.82
CA TRP A 25 0.35 -3.90 -23.02
C TRP A 25 1.76 -4.18 -23.53
N ASP A 26 2.53 -3.11 -23.77
CA ASP A 26 3.95 -3.17 -24.10
C ASP A 26 4.71 -2.19 -23.19
N ALA A 27 5.43 -2.75 -22.22
CA ALA A 27 6.22 -1.99 -21.27
C ALA A 27 7.34 -1.19 -21.94
N LYS A 28 7.87 -1.65 -23.09
CA LYS A 28 8.92 -0.95 -23.81
C LYS A 28 8.36 0.33 -24.43
N VAL A 29 7.20 0.24 -25.10
CA VAL A 29 6.52 1.41 -25.67
C VAL A 29 6.21 2.43 -24.58
N PHE A 30 5.76 1.97 -23.41
CA PHE A 30 5.48 2.84 -22.27
C PHE A 30 6.75 3.54 -21.76
N ALA A 31 7.83 2.80 -21.54
CA ALA A 31 9.10 3.37 -21.06
C ALA A 31 9.76 4.32 -22.07
N ASP A 32 9.69 4.01 -23.38
CA ASP A 32 10.16 4.89 -24.45
C ASP A 32 9.41 6.23 -24.42
N MET A 33 8.09 6.21 -24.20
CA MET A 33 7.26 7.41 -24.08
C MET A 33 7.63 8.26 -22.87
N LEU A 34 7.87 7.64 -21.71
CA LEU A 34 8.34 8.34 -20.50
C LEU A 34 9.68 9.03 -20.75
N LYS A 35 10.61 8.33 -21.42
CA LYS A 35 11.92 8.87 -21.79
C LYS A 35 11.81 10.06 -22.74
N GLU A 36 10.97 9.96 -23.77
CA GLU A 36 10.71 11.08 -24.70
C GLU A 36 10.15 12.31 -23.96
N ALA A 37 9.26 12.09 -22.98
CA ALA A 37 8.72 13.13 -22.10
C ALA A 37 9.73 13.66 -21.04
N LYS A 38 10.96 13.11 -21.02
CA LYS A 38 12.02 13.43 -20.05
C LYS A 38 11.60 13.17 -18.61
N VAL A 39 10.81 12.11 -18.38
CA VAL A 39 10.49 11.63 -17.03
C VAL A 39 11.69 10.87 -16.50
N GLU A 40 12.11 11.12 -15.26
CA GLU A 40 13.25 10.42 -14.65
C GLU A 40 12.84 9.48 -13.51
N TYR A 41 11.57 9.56 -13.08
CA TYR A 41 11.05 8.76 -11.98
C TYR A 41 9.54 8.53 -12.09
N ILE A 42 9.07 7.32 -11.75
CA ILE A 42 7.66 7.01 -11.64
C ILE A 42 7.31 6.31 -10.33
N ASN A 43 6.09 6.54 -9.86
CA ASN A 43 5.44 5.72 -8.86
C ASN A 43 4.43 4.81 -9.57
N ALA A 44 4.67 3.49 -9.57
CA ALA A 44 3.95 2.52 -10.38
C ALA A 44 3.31 1.44 -9.52
N PHE A 45 2.10 1.02 -9.87
CA PHE A 45 1.27 0.17 -9.02
C PHE A 45 1.77 -1.28 -9.04
N ALA A 46 2.27 -1.74 -7.89
CA ALA A 46 2.40 -3.16 -7.61
C ALA A 46 1.07 -3.73 -7.08
N LYS A 47 0.33 -2.96 -6.27
CA LYS A 47 -1.00 -3.32 -5.76
C LYS A 47 -1.88 -2.08 -5.53
N CYS A 48 -3.13 -2.13 -5.98
CA CYS A 48 -4.11 -1.04 -5.78
C CYS A 48 -5.02 -1.22 -4.53
N ASN A 49 -5.84 -0.20 -4.24
CA ASN A 49 -6.86 -0.20 -3.18
C ASN A 49 -7.94 -1.28 -3.33
N LEU A 50 -8.22 -1.74 -4.55
CA LEU A 50 -9.16 -2.84 -4.77
C LEU A 50 -8.63 -4.17 -4.21
N GLY A 51 -7.32 -4.28 -3.97
CA GLY A 51 -6.69 -5.47 -3.37
C GLY A 51 -5.95 -6.36 -4.37
N PHE A 52 -6.02 -6.04 -5.66
CA PHE A 52 -5.32 -6.78 -6.71
C PHE A 52 -3.88 -6.30 -6.91
N ALA A 53 -2.99 -7.27 -7.12
CA ALA A 53 -1.60 -7.07 -7.51
C ALA A 53 -1.42 -7.12 -9.02
N TYR A 54 -0.51 -6.32 -9.56
CA TYR A 54 -0.19 -6.25 -10.99
C TYR A 54 1.10 -6.98 -11.35
N TYR A 55 1.38 -8.05 -10.62
CA TYR A 55 2.51 -8.96 -10.80
C TYR A 55 2.11 -10.36 -10.29
N PRO A 56 2.81 -11.45 -10.68
CA PRO A 56 2.43 -12.83 -10.35
C PRO A 56 2.79 -13.20 -8.89
N THR A 57 2.20 -12.48 -7.94
CA THR A 57 2.38 -12.68 -6.50
C THR A 57 1.98 -14.10 -6.06
N LYS A 58 2.69 -14.64 -5.06
CA LYS A 58 2.36 -15.89 -4.38
C LYS A 58 1.62 -15.68 -3.05
N ILE A 59 1.58 -14.44 -2.55
CA ILE A 59 0.98 -14.07 -1.26
C ILE A 59 -0.37 -13.37 -1.47
N GLY A 60 -0.46 -12.48 -2.45
CA GLY A 60 -1.66 -11.72 -2.76
C GLY A 60 -2.53 -12.33 -3.84
N ILE A 61 -3.38 -11.48 -4.40
CA ILE A 61 -4.31 -11.85 -5.46
C ILE A 61 -3.86 -11.10 -6.72
N PRO A 62 -3.25 -11.77 -7.71
CA PRO A 62 -3.00 -11.16 -9.00
C PRO A 62 -4.31 -10.67 -9.63
N TYR A 63 -4.25 -9.58 -10.38
CA TYR A 63 -5.44 -9.04 -11.05
C TYR A 63 -6.07 -10.12 -11.97
N PRO A 64 -7.41 -10.34 -11.91
CA PRO A 64 -8.07 -11.37 -12.69
C PRO A 64 -7.87 -11.19 -14.20
N GLY A 65 -7.27 -12.19 -14.86
CA GLY A 65 -7.02 -12.16 -16.29
C GLY A 65 -5.73 -11.45 -16.70
N MET A 66 -4.94 -10.92 -15.76
CA MET A 66 -3.60 -10.40 -16.04
C MET A 66 -2.72 -11.52 -16.59
N LYS A 67 -2.03 -11.23 -17.69
CA LYS A 67 -1.05 -12.13 -18.30
C LYS A 67 0.36 -11.71 -17.90
N GLY A 68 1.19 -12.69 -17.52
CA GLY A 68 2.61 -12.47 -17.25
C GLY A 68 2.88 -11.60 -16.03
N ASP A 69 3.89 -10.74 -16.13
CA ASP A 69 4.41 -9.91 -15.04
C ASP A 69 4.46 -8.43 -15.45
N MET A 70 3.29 -7.79 -15.46
CA MET A 70 3.13 -6.41 -15.95
C MET A 70 4.02 -5.41 -15.20
N PHE A 71 4.03 -5.45 -13.87
CA PHE A 71 4.87 -4.58 -13.04
C PHE A 71 6.37 -4.87 -13.26
N GLY A 72 6.77 -6.14 -13.30
CA GLY A 72 8.16 -6.52 -13.55
C GLY A 72 8.66 -6.09 -14.93
N ASP A 73 7.84 -6.25 -15.96
CA ASP A 73 8.15 -5.79 -17.32
C ASP A 73 8.29 -4.25 -17.36
N LEU A 74 7.37 -3.51 -16.73
CA LEU A 74 7.43 -2.06 -16.61
C LEU A 74 8.73 -1.61 -15.93
N LEU A 75 9.06 -2.21 -14.79
CA LEU A 75 10.27 -1.91 -14.03
C LEU A 75 11.52 -2.09 -14.88
N ARG A 76 11.66 -3.25 -15.53
CA ARG A 76 12.82 -3.58 -16.38
C ARG A 76 12.99 -2.61 -17.53
N GLU A 77 11.91 -2.23 -18.22
CA GLU A 77 11.99 -1.31 -19.36
C GLU A 77 12.23 0.15 -18.94
N CYS A 78 11.70 0.57 -17.78
CA CYS A 78 12.01 1.87 -17.20
C CYS A 78 13.50 1.97 -16.82
N HIS A 79 14.04 0.95 -16.16
CA HIS A 79 15.45 0.90 -15.76
C HIS A 79 16.42 0.93 -16.95
N LYS A 80 16.10 0.25 -18.06
CA LYS A 80 16.88 0.35 -19.32
C LYS A 80 16.97 1.78 -19.85
N ASN A 81 15.99 2.62 -19.52
CA ASN A 81 15.91 4.01 -19.92
C ASN A 81 16.37 4.99 -18.82
N ASP A 82 17.01 4.49 -17.75
CA ASP A 82 17.44 5.27 -16.59
C ASP A 82 16.26 6.01 -15.92
N ILE A 83 15.10 5.37 -15.83
CA ILE A 83 13.91 5.87 -15.14
C ILE A 83 13.74 5.10 -13.84
N GLY A 84 13.77 5.78 -12.70
CA GLY A 84 13.54 5.16 -11.40
C GLY A 84 12.08 4.78 -11.18
N VAL A 85 11.83 3.70 -10.44
CA VAL A 85 10.48 3.16 -10.21
C VAL A 85 10.30 2.80 -8.74
N THR A 86 9.38 3.49 -8.07
CA THR A 86 8.85 3.07 -6.77
C THR A 86 7.63 2.16 -6.97
N ALA A 87 7.55 1.08 -6.17
CA ALA A 87 6.37 0.25 -6.12
C ALA A 87 5.30 0.88 -5.21
N TYR A 88 4.15 1.20 -5.80
CA TYR A 88 2.97 1.65 -5.08
C TYR A 88 2.21 0.46 -4.49
N PHE A 89 1.86 0.61 -3.22
CA PHE A 89 0.96 -0.25 -2.46
C PHE A 89 -0.09 0.61 -1.77
N ASN A 90 -1.35 0.30 -1.97
CA ASN A 90 -2.36 0.77 -1.03
C ASN A 90 -2.39 -0.14 0.22
N VAL A 91 -2.13 0.46 1.37
CA VAL A 91 -2.06 -0.22 2.69
C VAL A 91 -3.18 0.21 3.63
N GLY A 92 -3.93 1.25 3.27
CA GLY A 92 -5.09 1.70 4.04
C GLY A 92 -6.41 1.09 3.59
N LEU A 93 -6.47 0.76 2.31
CA LEU A 93 -7.62 0.22 1.61
C LEU A 93 -7.22 -1.08 0.90
N ASP A 94 -8.03 -2.10 1.09
CA ASP A 94 -7.85 -3.39 0.44
C ASP A 94 -9.22 -4.07 0.28
N HIS A 95 -9.96 -3.73 -0.77
CA HIS A 95 -11.36 -4.14 -0.87
C HIS A 95 -11.56 -5.64 -1.02
N GLU A 96 -10.70 -6.34 -1.77
CA GLU A 96 -10.76 -7.80 -1.88
C GLU A 96 -10.37 -8.48 -0.58
N GLN A 97 -9.31 -8.03 0.11
CA GLN A 97 -8.98 -8.61 1.40
C GLN A 97 -10.03 -8.30 2.46
N ALA A 98 -10.58 -7.09 2.50
CA ALA A 98 -11.70 -6.72 3.37
C ALA A 98 -12.97 -7.54 3.08
N ARG A 99 -13.16 -8.00 1.83
CA ARG A 99 -14.28 -8.89 1.45
C ARG A 99 -14.05 -10.32 1.94
N LEU A 100 -12.82 -10.83 1.86
CA LEU A 100 -12.44 -12.19 2.26
C LEU A 100 -12.25 -12.33 3.78
N HIS A 101 -11.72 -11.28 4.41
CA HIS A 101 -11.29 -11.22 5.81
C HIS A 101 -11.87 -9.96 6.46
N ARG A 102 -13.16 -10.00 6.79
CA ARG A 102 -13.84 -8.84 7.39
C ARG A 102 -13.28 -8.48 8.77
N ASP A 103 -12.70 -9.46 9.47
CA ASP A 103 -11.97 -9.32 10.74
C ASP A 103 -10.71 -8.45 10.61
N TRP A 104 -10.12 -8.33 9.42
CA TRP A 104 -8.94 -7.49 9.18
C TRP A 104 -9.26 -5.99 9.11
N CYS A 105 -10.54 -5.63 9.08
CA CYS A 105 -10.98 -4.25 8.93
C CYS A 105 -10.96 -3.50 10.27
N VAL A 106 -10.83 -2.19 10.20
CA VAL A 106 -11.13 -1.30 11.32
C VAL A 106 -12.60 -1.47 11.71
N LEU A 107 -12.85 -1.65 13.01
CA LEU A 107 -14.20 -1.56 13.58
C LEU A 107 -14.39 -0.16 14.16
N ASN A 108 -15.41 0.57 13.71
CA ASN A 108 -15.76 1.85 14.30
C ASN A 108 -16.39 1.66 15.71
N LYS A 109 -16.70 2.77 16.38
CA LYS A 109 -17.27 2.78 17.74
C LYS A 109 -18.62 2.05 17.85
N ASP A 110 -19.35 1.95 16.75
CA ASP A 110 -20.63 1.25 16.64
C ASP A 110 -20.47 -0.24 16.27
N GLY A 111 -19.22 -0.75 16.20
CA GLY A 111 -18.91 -2.14 15.85
C GLY A 111 -19.07 -2.45 14.35
N GLN A 112 -18.98 -1.45 13.48
CA GLN A 112 -19.15 -1.61 12.04
C GLN A 112 -17.79 -1.65 11.32
N ALA A 113 -17.60 -2.69 10.49
CA ALA A 113 -16.48 -2.79 9.53
C ALA A 113 -16.78 -2.10 8.19
N ILE A 114 -18.07 -1.83 7.93
CA ILE A 114 -18.55 -1.12 6.74
C ILE A 114 -19.41 0.04 7.21
N TYR A 115 -18.98 1.27 6.95
CA TYR A 115 -19.63 2.48 7.43
C TYR A 115 -19.54 3.61 6.40
N GLY A 116 -20.32 4.67 6.61
CA GLY A 116 -20.37 5.81 5.70
C GLY A 116 -20.99 5.50 4.33
N ASP A 117 -20.65 6.32 3.34
CA ASP A 117 -21.10 6.19 1.96
C ASP A 117 -20.37 5.04 1.26
N ARG A 118 -21.11 3.98 0.92
CA ARG A 118 -20.57 2.78 0.24
C ARG A 118 -20.22 3.00 -1.23
N THR A 119 -20.54 4.17 -1.77
CA THR A 119 -20.12 4.61 -3.11
C THR A 119 -18.82 5.41 -3.08
N ALA A 120 -18.37 5.83 -1.88
CA ALA A 120 -17.07 6.47 -1.68
C ALA A 120 -15.93 5.44 -1.52
N ASN A 121 -14.71 5.90 -1.25
CA ASN A 121 -13.52 5.03 -1.19
C ASN A 121 -13.26 4.43 0.21
N PHE A 122 -13.56 5.17 1.28
CA PHE A 122 -13.16 4.85 2.66
C PHE A 122 -14.26 4.18 3.49
N PHE A 123 -15.13 3.39 2.85
CA PHE A 123 -16.21 2.67 3.57
C PHE A 123 -15.72 1.37 4.22
N ARG A 124 -14.47 0.95 3.95
CA ARG A 124 -13.76 -0.17 4.58
C ARG A 124 -12.28 0.18 4.68
N ASN A 125 -11.77 0.30 5.90
CA ASN A 125 -10.36 0.59 6.17
C ASN A 125 -9.69 -0.61 6.81
N MET A 126 -8.41 -0.79 6.56
CA MET A 126 -7.66 -1.93 7.08
C MET A 126 -7.02 -1.62 8.43
N CYS A 127 -7.06 -2.60 9.34
CA CYS A 127 -6.50 -2.47 10.68
C CYS A 127 -5.00 -2.87 10.68
N TYR A 128 -4.11 -1.90 10.86
CA TYR A 128 -2.66 -2.14 10.92
C TYR A 128 -2.19 -2.98 12.12
N ASN A 129 -3.01 -3.08 13.17
CA ASN A 129 -2.71 -3.89 14.35
C ASN A 129 -3.16 -5.35 14.20
N HIS A 130 -4.10 -5.63 13.29
CA HIS A 130 -4.60 -6.99 13.11
C HIS A 130 -3.51 -7.85 12.48
N SER A 131 -3.04 -8.86 13.21
CA SER A 131 -1.88 -9.68 12.84
C SER A 131 -2.04 -10.33 11.45
N GLY A 132 -3.24 -10.79 11.10
CA GLY A 132 -3.56 -11.32 9.78
C GLY A 132 -3.27 -10.32 8.65
N TYR A 133 -3.83 -9.11 8.72
CA TYR A 133 -3.58 -8.07 7.73
C TYR A 133 -2.12 -7.62 7.71
N ARG A 134 -1.53 -7.40 8.90
CA ARG A 134 -0.13 -6.97 9.03
C ARG A 134 0.82 -7.98 8.37
N ASN A 135 0.65 -9.27 8.64
CA ASN A 135 1.45 -10.33 8.03
C ASN A 135 1.27 -10.37 6.51
N TYR A 136 0.03 -10.24 6.04
CA TYR A 136 -0.29 -10.20 4.62
C TYR A 136 0.40 -9.02 3.90
N ILE A 137 0.17 -7.79 4.37
CA ILE A 137 0.65 -6.58 3.68
C ILE A 137 2.18 -6.45 3.77
N MET A 138 2.78 -6.82 4.91
CA MET A 138 4.24 -6.90 5.04
C MET A 138 4.82 -7.99 4.14
N GLY A 139 4.17 -9.15 4.05
CA GLY A 139 4.60 -10.26 3.21
C GLY A 139 4.64 -9.88 1.73
N ILE A 140 3.57 -9.25 1.22
CA ILE A 140 3.50 -8.86 -0.19
C ILE A 140 4.50 -7.72 -0.54
N MET A 141 4.71 -6.77 0.37
CA MET A 141 5.75 -5.75 0.20
C MET A 141 7.16 -6.37 0.19
N LYS A 142 7.42 -7.32 1.10
CA LYS A 142 8.69 -8.06 1.14
C LYS A 142 8.90 -8.87 -0.15
N GLU A 143 7.86 -9.52 -0.65
CA GLU A 143 7.92 -10.26 -1.91
C GLU A 143 8.34 -9.35 -3.08
N VAL A 144 7.88 -8.09 -3.10
CA VAL A 144 8.34 -7.14 -4.12
C VAL A 144 9.80 -6.74 -3.90
N LEU A 145 10.19 -6.41 -2.68
CA LEU A 145 11.57 -6.02 -2.36
C LEU A 145 12.60 -7.14 -2.62
N ASP A 146 12.21 -8.41 -2.44
CA ASP A 146 13.08 -9.56 -2.66
C ASP A 146 13.22 -9.93 -4.15
N ASN A 147 12.15 -9.77 -4.94
CA ASN A 147 12.10 -10.27 -6.33
C ASN A 147 12.34 -9.19 -7.39
N TYR A 148 12.22 -7.91 -7.02
CA TYR A 148 12.31 -6.79 -7.95
C TYR A 148 13.30 -5.75 -7.41
N ASP A 149 14.16 -5.22 -8.28
CA ASP A 149 15.06 -4.12 -7.93
C ASP A 149 14.31 -2.78 -7.98
N VAL A 150 13.31 -2.60 -7.12
CA VAL A 150 12.57 -1.33 -7.05
C VAL A 150 13.42 -0.25 -6.38
N ASP A 151 13.23 1.00 -6.77
CA ASP A 151 13.93 2.15 -6.20
C ASP A 151 13.32 2.61 -4.86
N GLY A 152 12.17 2.05 -4.48
CA GLY A 152 11.47 2.37 -3.24
C GLY A 152 10.07 1.78 -3.14
N LEU A 153 9.41 2.08 -2.02
CA LEU A 153 7.99 1.81 -1.79
C LEU A 153 7.22 3.13 -1.59
N PHE A 154 6.00 3.19 -2.13
CA PHE A 154 5.02 4.23 -1.85
C PHE A 154 3.81 3.58 -1.21
N LEU A 155 3.55 3.92 0.04
CA LEU A 155 2.44 3.39 0.82
C LEU A 155 1.32 4.41 0.86
N ASP A 156 0.18 4.03 0.29
CA ASP A 156 -0.93 4.93 0.07
C ASP A 156 -2.10 4.73 1.03
N CYS A 157 -2.89 5.81 1.14
CA CYS A 157 -4.07 5.91 1.99
C CYS A 157 -3.76 5.63 3.46
N MET A 158 -2.55 5.94 3.95
CA MET A 158 -2.24 5.78 5.37
C MET A 158 -3.06 6.76 6.19
N GLY A 159 -3.80 6.26 7.18
CA GLY A 159 -4.72 7.08 7.94
C GLY A 159 -4.91 6.62 9.38
N VAL A 160 -5.19 7.59 10.23
CA VAL A 160 -5.53 7.36 11.64
C VAL A 160 -7.03 7.08 11.73
N TRP A 161 -7.41 5.81 11.68
CA TRP A 161 -8.80 5.38 11.85
C TRP A 161 -8.97 4.70 13.22
N PRO A 162 -9.57 5.38 14.21
CA PRO A 162 -9.83 4.80 15.52
C PRO A 162 -10.52 3.43 15.40
N CYS A 163 -9.89 2.41 15.98
CA CYS A 163 -10.33 1.03 15.87
C CYS A 163 -10.76 0.49 17.24
N TYR A 164 -11.99 -0.03 17.29
CA TYR A 164 -12.62 -0.65 18.46
C TYR A 164 -12.72 -2.17 18.31
N GLY A 165 -11.88 -2.75 17.43
CA GLY A 165 -11.74 -4.20 17.32
C GLY A 165 -10.96 -4.77 18.49
N ASN A 166 -11.22 -6.04 18.81
CA ASN A 166 -10.63 -6.71 19.98
C ASN A 166 -9.11 -6.62 20.00
N GLU A 167 -8.47 -6.72 18.83
CA GLU A 167 -7.01 -6.67 18.67
C GLU A 167 -6.45 -5.32 19.13
N CYS A 168 -7.14 -4.21 18.83
CA CYS A 168 -6.74 -2.88 19.29
C CYS A 168 -7.12 -2.65 20.75
N LEU A 169 -8.32 -3.05 21.19
CA LEU A 169 -8.76 -2.86 22.56
C LEU A 169 -7.91 -3.65 23.57
N GLU A 170 -7.58 -4.90 23.26
CA GLU A 170 -6.71 -5.72 24.10
C GLU A 170 -5.28 -5.15 24.16
N ASP A 171 -4.76 -4.66 23.04
CA ASP A 171 -3.45 -4.03 22.99
C ASP A 171 -3.42 -2.72 23.80
N MET A 172 -4.46 -1.89 23.69
CA MET A 172 -4.65 -0.70 24.53
C MET A 172 -4.62 -1.04 26.03
N VAL A 173 -5.39 -2.05 26.45
CA VAL A 173 -5.44 -2.48 27.86
C VAL A 173 -4.07 -2.96 28.34
N LYS A 174 -3.32 -3.71 27.51
CA LYS A 174 -1.95 -4.14 27.82
C LYS A 174 -1.00 -2.96 28.02
N GLN A 175 -1.22 -1.85 27.32
CA GLN A 175 -0.44 -0.61 27.44
C GLN A 175 -0.93 0.32 28.56
N GLY A 176 -1.96 -0.08 29.33
CA GLY A 176 -2.54 0.73 30.41
C GLY A 176 -3.41 1.90 29.92
N LEU A 177 -3.87 1.85 28.67
CA LEU A 177 -4.78 2.84 28.09
C LEU A 177 -6.24 2.48 28.38
N ASP A 178 -7.07 3.50 28.58
CA ASP A 178 -8.52 3.34 28.73
C ASP A 178 -9.23 3.21 27.35
N PRO A 179 -9.81 2.04 27.00
CA PRO A 179 -10.52 1.83 25.73
C PRO A 179 -11.84 2.61 25.62
N MET A 180 -12.37 3.15 26.72
CA MET A 180 -13.58 3.98 26.71
C MET A 180 -13.28 5.47 26.46
N ASN A 181 -12.00 5.84 26.42
CA ASN A 181 -11.56 7.20 26.16
C ASN A 181 -11.15 7.35 24.69
N ASP A 182 -11.96 8.07 23.91
CA ASP A 182 -11.73 8.29 22.47
C ASP A 182 -10.36 8.93 22.15
N ALA A 183 -9.80 9.74 23.06
CA ALA A 183 -8.47 10.31 22.89
C ALA A 183 -7.37 9.25 23.03
N HIS A 184 -7.55 8.28 23.95
CA HIS A 184 -6.64 7.14 24.08
C HIS A 184 -6.74 6.20 22.87
N VAL A 185 -7.94 5.93 22.36
CA VAL A 185 -8.13 5.10 21.14
C VAL A 185 -7.42 5.74 19.95
N ARG A 186 -7.57 7.07 19.79
CA ARG A 186 -6.88 7.80 18.75
C ARG A 186 -5.36 7.75 18.92
N ALA A 187 -4.85 8.01 20.12
CA ALA A 187 -3.41 7.99 20.40
C ALA A 187 -2.79 6.61 20.14
N HIS A 188 -3.47 5.54 20.55
CA HIS A 188 -3.08 4.16 20.25
C HIS A 188 -3.05 3.88 18.75
N THR A 189 -4.07 4.31 18.00
CA THR A 189 -4.10 4.15 16.54
C THR A 189 -2.95 4.89 15.85
N GLU A 190 -2.60 6.09 16.33
CA GLU A 190 -1.44 6.84 15.82
C GLU A 190 -0.14 6.07 16.07
N GLU A 191 0.03 5.46 17.25
CA GLU A 191 1.22 4.66 17.57
C GLU A 191 1.30 3.38 16.73
N VAL A 192 0.19 2.64 16.59
CA VAL A 192 0.11 1.45 15.72
C VAL A 192 0.54 1.77 14.29
N LEU A 193 0.10 2.91 13.75
CA LEU A 193 0.46 3.35 12.41
C LEU A 193 1.94 3.73 12.31
N MET A 194 2.50 4.35 13.35
CA MET A 194 3.93 4.64 13.42
C MET A 194 4.76 3.35 13.54
N ASP A 195 4.35 2.39 14.34
CA ASP A 195 5.00 1.08 14.48
C ASP A 195 4.98 0.29 13.17
N PHE A 196 3.84 0.29 12.47
CA PHE A 196 3.76 -0.24 11.10
C PHE A 196 4.79 0.45 10.19
N SER A 197 4.84 1.78 10.20
CA SER A 197 5.76 2.56 9.37
C SER A 197 7.24 2.28 9.68
N ARG A 198 7.59 2.13 10.97
CA ARG A 198 8.94 1.76 11.42
C ARG A 198 9.34 0.37 10.95
N ASP A 199 8.43 -0.59 11.00
CA ASP A 199 8.70 -1.94 10.53
C ASP A 199 8.87 -1.99 9.00
N VAL A 200 8.08 -1.20 8.26
CA VAL A 200 8.32 -1.01 6.82
C VAL A 200 9.68 -0.39 6.56
N LYS A 201 10.07 0.67 7.29
CA LYS A 201 11.40 1.30 7.12
C LYS A 201 12.53 0.31 7.37
N LYS A 202 12.44 -0.53 8.42
CA LYS A 202 13.42 -1.60 8.67
C LYS A 202 13.52 -2.57 7.49
N MET A 203 12.38 -2.92 6.89
CA MET A 203 12.31 -3.85 5.75
C MET A 203 12.87 -3.23 4.45
N VAL A 204 12.60 -1.95 4.19
CA VAL A 204 13.07 -1.22 3.00
C VAL A 204 14.56 -0.88 3.09
N GLY A 205 15.05 -0.60 4.30
CA GLY A 205 16.42 -0.13 4.52
C GLY A 205 16.62 1.35 4.17
N ASN A 206 17.88 1.77 4.10
CA ASN A 206 18.26 3.18 3.87
C ASN A 206 18.67 3.48 2.42
N ASP A 207 18.76 2.46 1.57
CA ASP A 207 19.27 2.59 0.20
C ASP A 207 18.15 2.75 -0.84
N LYS A 208 16.89 2.65 -0.40
CA LYS A 208 15.67 2.75 -1.22
C LYS A 208 14.71 3.77 -0.62
N TYR A 209 13.92 4.42 -1.46
CA TYR A 209 12.94 5.41 -1.02
C TYR A 209 11.77 4.77 -0.26
N LEU A 210 11.23 5.49 0.72
CA LEU A 210 9.97 5.13 1.38
C LEU A 210 9.09 6.38 1.47
N TYR A 211 7.93 6.33 0.83
CA TYR A 211 6.93 7.40 0.88
C TYR A 211 5.69 6.91 1.64
N LEU A 212 5.33 7.60 2.72
CA LEU A 212 4.20 7.26 3.59
C LEU A 212 3.04 8.26 3.36
N ASN A 213 2.28 8.06 2.28
CA ASN A 213 1.24 9.01 1.89
C ASN A 213 0.05 8.98 2.84
N GLY A 214 -0.34 10.16 3.31
CA GLY A 214 -1.36 10.35 4.34
C GLY A 214 -0.80 10.62 5.74
N MET A 215 0.52 10.48 5.93
CA MET A 215 1.21 10.82 7.17
C MET A 215 1.73 12.26 7.17
N PRO A 216 1.53 13.05 8.24
CA PRO A 216 2.15 14.37 8.36
C PRO A 216 3.68 14.27 8.33
N TYR A 217 4.32 15.01 7.42
CA TYR A 217 5.78 14.97 7.22
C TYR A 217 6.59 15.12 8.52
N ASN A 218 6.18 16.06 9.39
CA ASN A 218 6.85 16.30 10.66
C ASN A 218 6.84 15.10 11.63
N LYS A 219 5.88 14.18 11.50
CA LYS A 219 5.77 12.97 12.33
C LYS A 219 6.62 11.81 11.81
N VAL A 220 7.00 11.81 10.52
CA VAL A 220 7.68 10.69 9.86
C VAL A 220 9.05 11.03 9.29
N LYS A 221 9.55 12.25 9.51
CA LYS A 221 10.87 12.71 9.02
C LYS A 221 12.06 11.87 9.50
N ASP A 222 11.89 11.08 10.56
CA ASP A 222 12.87 10.11 11.08
C ASP A 222 12.88 8.79 10.30
N LEU A 223 11.87 8.59 9.44
CA LEU A 223 11.70 7.41 8.58
C LEU A 223 12.06 7.68 7.11
N ASP A 224 12.37 8.93 6.75
CA ASP A 224 12.89 9.28 5.41
C ASP A 224 14.23 8.60 5.11
#